data_AF-A0AAV0QG04-F1
#
_entry.id   AF-A0AAV0QG04-F1
#
_cell.length_a   1.000
_cell.length_b   1.000
_cell.length_c   1.000
_cell.angle_alpha   90.00
_cell.angle_beta   90.00
_cell.angle_gamma   90.00
#
_symmetry.space_group_name_H-M   'P 1'
#
loop_
_entity.id
_entity.type
_entity.pdbx_description
1 polymer ?
#
loop_
_entity_poly.entity_id
_entity_poly.type
_entity_poly.pdbx_seq_one_letter_code
_entity_poly.pdbx_strand_id
1 'polypeptide(L)'
;MFTRARLHPVDEINGNLYIACLFFGLVHLQFNGFAELPLLIGRLPVFYKQRDNLFHPAWAWSLASFVVRVPYSIIEAVMWTVVVYYSVGFAPSVGRFFRFMFLLFWMHQAAMSIFRTMAAVARDPVIANTFASAALLIVFLSAVMKPWWVWASWISPLTYGQRAISVNEFAAERWQKMSAVGNITVGNNVLHQHSLPPEDYWYWIGLGVLVLFTVFFNLVVTAALKRAQTINPVDPSEEGSDNQLSKKTKAAEGHDERTKQTGMILPFQPLTMTFSKVNYFVDMPKEMRKPGSMEKRLQLLSNLDSLRQALVGVPGNTGLSTEQRKRLTIAVELVANPSIIFMDEPTSGLDARAAAIVMRTVRNTVDTGRTVVCTIHQPSIDIFEAFDDLLLMKRGGKVIYGGKLGVHSKHLVDYFQGIEGIPPIVDGHNIPIWWRWFYYLCPISWTLQGIISSQLGNLESMITGPGFELTIKEYLKSNFDYGPEKVGISVAALIAFCFVFFATFAVSLKVLNFQKR
;
A
#
# COMPACT_ATOMS: atom_id res chain seq x y z
N MET A 1 4.87 -19.10 -46.36
CA MET A 1 3.78 -18.89 -47.33
C MET A 1 3.33 -17.43 -47.18
N PHE A 2 3.92 -16.61 -48.06
CA PHE A 2 3.61 -15.24 -48.45
C PHE A 2 2.78 -14.33 -47.54
N THR A 3 3.41 -13.20 -47.21
CA THR A 3 2.86 -11.90 -46.81
C THR A 3 1.77 -11.40 -47.78
N ARG A 4 0.63 -12.09 -47.86
CA ARG A 4 -0.59 -11.54 -48.44
C ARG A 4 -1.11 -10.47 -47.50
N ALA A 5 -0.72 -9.22 -47.76
CA ALA A 5 -1.13 -8.08 -46.96
C ALA A 5 -2.65 -7.82 -47.08
N ARG A 6 -3.26 -8.07 -48.24
CA ARG A 6 -4.68 -7.85 -48.50
C ARG A 6 -5.42 -9.14 -48.84
N LEU A 7 -6.58 -9.32 -48.22
CA LEU A 7 -7.57 -10.31 -48.63
C LEU A 7 -8.45 -9.71 -49.73
N HIS A 8 -8.77 -10.49 -50.76
CA HIS A 8 -9.70 -10.07 -51.79
C HIS A 8 -11.09 -10.66 -51.52
N PRO A 9 -12.16 -9.85 -51.51
CA PRO A 9 -13.52 -10.31 -51.29
C PRO A 9 -14.08 -10.89 -52.60
N VAL A 10 -13.74 -12.16 -52.87
CA VAL A 10 -14.16 -12.87 -54.10
C VAL A 10 -15.05 -14.06 -53.79
N ASP A 11 -14.73 -14.81 -52.73
CA ASP A 11 -15.29 -16.13 -52.43
C ASP A 11 -15.57 -16.32 -50.94
N GLU A 12 -16.39 -17.31 -50.60
CA GLU A 12 -16.76 -17.69 -49.23
C GLU A 12 -15.55 -18.08 -48.36
N ILE A 13 -14.53 -18.68 -48.99
CA ILE A 13 -13.26 -19.03 -48.33
C ILE A 13 -12.58 -17.77 -47.79
N ASN A 14 -12.56 -16.70 -48.59
CA ASN A 14 -12.03 -15.41 -48.15
C ASN A 14 -12.95 -14.80 -47.08
N GLY A 15 -14.28 -14.91 -47.22
CA GLY A 15 -15.24 -14.49 -46.20
C GLY A 15 -14.97 -15.10 -44.82
N ASN A 16 -14.64 -16.39 -44.75
CA ASN A 16 -14.26 -17.06 -43.51
C ASN A 16 -12.98 -16.47 -42.88
N LEU A 17 -12.00 -16.09 -43.69
CA LEU A 17 -10.80 -15.40 -43.21
C LEU A 17 -11.11 -14.00 -42.67
N TYR A 18 -12.03 -13.26 -43.31
CA TYR A 18 -12.52 -11.98 -42.80
C TYR A 18 -13.20 -12.13 -41.42
N ILE A 19 -14.08 -13.12 -41.24
CA ILE A 19 -14.70 -13.41 -39.93
C ILE A 19 -13.63 -13.67 -38.87
N ALA A 20 -12.62 -14.47 -39.18
CA ALA A 20 -11.53 -14.77 -38.26
C ALA A 20 -10.73 -13.51 -37.88
N CYS A 21 -10.42 -12.64 -38.85
CA CYS A 21 -9.74 -11.36 -38.59
C CYS A 21 -10.58 -10.43 -37.70
N LEU A 22 -11.90 -10.33 -37.95
CA LEU A 22 -12.82 -9.54 -37.14
C LEU A 22 -12.90 -10.06 -35.70
N PHE A 23 -13.02 -11.38 -35.54
CA PHE A 23 -13.04 -12.04 -34.23
C PHE A 23 -11.74 -11.80 -33.47
N PHE A 24 -10.59 -11.97 -34.12
CA PHE A 24 -9.30 -11.72 -33.50
C PHE A 24 -9.13 -10.27 -33.06
N GLY A 25 -9.62 -9.31 -33.85
CA GLY A 25 -9.64 -7.89 -33.47
C GLY A 25 -10.45 -7.65 -32.18
N LEU A 26 -11.64 -8.24 -32.06
CA LEU A 26 -12.46 -8.10 -30.85
C LEU A 26 -11.81 -8.77 -29.64
N VAL A 27 -11.24 -9.96 -29.82
CA VAL A 27 -10.52 -10.67 -28.77
C VAL A 27 -9.33 -9.84 -28.31
N HIS A 28 -8.54 -9.29 -29.22
CA HIS A 28 -7.38 -8.47 -28.86
C HIS A 28 -7.76 -7.29 -27.94
N LEU A 29 -8.78 -6.52 -28.31
CA LEU A 29 -9.24 -5.41 -27.46
C LEU A 29 -9.87 -5.88 -26.14
N GLN A 30 -10.54 -7.04 -26.11
CA GLN A 30 -11.01 -7.64 -24.87
C GLN A 30 -9.83 -7.94 -23.93
N PHE A 31 -8.75 -8.53 -24.47
CA PHE A 31 -7.54 -8.86 -23.70
C PHE A 31 -6.81 -7.63 -23.18
N ASN A 32 -6.72 -6.55 -23.95
CA ASN A 32 -6.06 -5.33 -23.48
C ASN A 32 -6.79 -4.70 -22.28
N GLY A 33 -8.09 -4.96 -22.13
CA GLY A 33 -8.86 -4.60 -20.94
C GLY A 33 -8.39 -5.30 -19.66
N PHE A 34 -7.69 -6.44 -19.75
CA PHE A 34 -7.16 -7.19 -18.60
C PHE A 34 -6.16 -6.36 -17.77
N ALA A 35 -5.44 -5.43 -18.40
CA ALA A 35 -4.47 -4.56 -17.73
C ALA A 35 -5.11 -3.69 -16.61
N GLU A 36 -6.42 -3.47 -16.63
CA GLU A 36 -7.13 -2.74 -15.57
C GLU A 36 -7.16 -3.49 -14.23
N LEU A 37 -7.10 -4.82 -14.25
CA LEU A 37 -7.24 -5.66 -13.05
C LEU A 37 -6.13 -5.38 -12.02
N PRO A 38 -4.83 -5.52 -12.34
CA PRO A 38 -3.77 -5.24 -11.38
C PRO A 38 -3.71 -3.74 -11.01
N LEU A 39 -4.05 -2.85 -11.94
CA LEU A 39 -4.07 -1.40 -11.71
C LEU A 39 -5.12 -0.99 -10.68
N LEU A 40 -6.31 -1.60 -10.73
CA LEU A 40 -7.35 -1.32 -9.73
C LEU A 40 -6.95 -1.86 -8.36
N ILE A 41 -6.45 -3.10 -8.29
CA ILE A 41 -6.05 -3.73 -7.02
C ILE A 41 -4.97 -2.90 -6.31
N GLY A 42 -3.99 -2.40 -7.05
CA GLY A 42 -2.97 -1.49 -6.49
C GLY A 42 -3.53 -0.16 -5.98
N ARG A 43 -4.70 0.29 -6.45
CA ARG A 43 -5.35 1.54 -6.01
C ARG A 43 -6.36 1.34 -4.87
N LEU A 44 -6.85 0.12 -4.66
CA LEU A 44 -7.88 -0.17 -3.65
C LEU A 44 -7.50 0.29 -2.23
N PRO A 45 -6.27 0.10 -1.74
CA PRO A 45 -5.97 0.47 -0.35
C PRO A 45 -5.93 1.99 -0.14
N VAL A 46 -5.43 2.74 -1.13
CA VAL A 46 -5.49 4.21 -1.13
C VAL A 46 -6.94 4.68 -1.14
N PHE A 47 -7.78 4.07 -1.98
CA PHE A 47 -9.21 4.37 -2.04
C PHE A 47 -9.91 4.13 -0.69
N TYR A 48 -9.69 2.96 -0.07
CA TYR A 48 -10.31 2.66 1.22
C TYR A 48 -9.85 3.64 2.30
N LYS A 49 -8.55 3.95 2.37
CA LYS A 49 -8.02 4.97 3.29
C LYS A 49 -8.71 6.33 3.10
N GLN A 50 -8.85 6.80 1.86
CA GLN A 50 -9.49 8.08 1.56
C GLN A 50 -10.99 8.06 1.90
N ARG A 51 -11.67 6.96 1.61
CA ARG A 51 -13.09 6.77 1.91
C ARG A 51 -13.36 6.73 3.41
N ASP A 52 -12.54 6.00 4.16
CA ASP A 52 -12.71 5.81 5.61
C ASP A 52 -12.38 7.10 6.38
N ASN A 53 -11.47 7.91 5.84
CA ASN A 53 -11.23 9.29 6.29
C ASN A 53 -12.26 10.31 5.74
N LEU A 54 -13.34 9.83 5.11
CA LEU A 54 -14.46 10.64 4.61
C LEU A 54 -14.09 11.72 3.57
N PHE A 55 -12.98 11.58 2.85
CA PHE A 55 -12.58 12.56 1.83
C PHE A 55 -13.55 12.62 0.64
N HIS A 56 -14.08 11.48 0.20
CA HIS A 56 -15.04 11.42 -0.92
C HIS A 56 -15.90 10.14 -0.89
N PRO A 57 -17.13 10.18 -1.44
CA PRO A 57 -17.96 8.98 -1.57
C PRO A 57 -17.45 8.03 -2.67
N ALA A 58 -17.77 6.73 -2.54
CA ALA A 58 -17.31 5.70 -3.47
C ALA A 58 -17.69 5.94 -4.95
N TRP A 59 -18.85 6.54 -5.20
CA TRP A 59 -19.32 6.84 -6.56
C TRP A 59 -18.47 7.93 -7.23
N ALA A 60 -17.99 8.93 -6.49
CA ALA A 60 -17.18 10.01 -7.03
C ALA A 60 -15.84 9.46 -7.53
N TRP A 61 -15.22 8.58 -6.76
CA TRP A 61 -13.99 7.90 -7.15
C TRP A 61 -14.19 6.95 -8.34
N SER A 62 -15.27 6.16 -8.34
CA SER A 62 -15.55 5.21 -9.43
C SER A 62 -15.83 5.93 -10.75
N LEU A 63 -16.61 7.01 -10.72
CA LEU A 63 -16.91 7.82 -11.90
C LEU A 63 -15.66 8.51 -12.44
N ALA A 64 -14.87 9.14 -11.57
CA ALA A 64 -13.60 9.75 -11.98
C ALA A 64 -12.64 8.72 -12.60
N SER A 65 -12.55 7.54 -12.00
CA SER A 65 -11.73 6.43 -12.52
C SER A 65 -12.20 5.96 -13.89
N PHE A 66 -13.52 5.92 -14.13
CA PHE A 66 -14.07 5.59 -15.45
C PHE A 66 -13.72 6.66 -16.50
N VAL A 67 -13.92 7.95 -16.19
CA VAL A 67 -13.66 9.06 -17.11
C VAL A 67 -12.19 9.11 -17.53
N VAL A 68 -11.25 8.89 -16.59
CA VAL A 68 -9.81 8.87 -16.88
C VAL A 68 -9.41 7.76 -17.86
N ARG A 69 -10.23 6.71 -18.01
CA ARG A 69 -9.96 5.59 -18.94
C ARG A 69 -10.56 5.77 -20.33
N VAL A 70 -11.44 6.74 -20.53
CA VAL A 70 -12.03 7.03 -21.84
C VAL A 70 -10.95 7.38 -22.88
N PRO A 71 -9.98 8.29 -22.61
CA PRO A 71 -8.92 8.62 -23.57
C PRO A 71 -8.04 7.43 -23.94
N TYR A 72 -7.70 6.58 -22.96
CA TYR A 72 -6.92 5.37 -23.20
C TYR A 72 -7.63 4.42 -24.19
N SER A 73 -8.93 4.20 -24.00
CA SER A 73 -9.69 3.35 -24.92
C SER A 73 -9.85 3.94 -26.32
N ILE A 74 -9.97 5.27 -26.44
CA ILE A 74 -10.01 5.94 -27.74
C ILE A 74 -8.70 5.71 -28.48
N ILE A 75 -7.56 5.91 -27.82
CA ILE A 75 -6.23 5.69 -28.41
C ILE A 75 -6.10 4.24 -28.89
N GLU A 76 -6.51 3.29 -28.04
CA GLU A 76 -6.46 1.86 -28.37
C GLU A 76 -7.30 1.51 -29.62
N ALA A 77 -8.55 1.99 -29.67
CA ALA A 77 -9.45 1.75 -30.80
C ALA A 77 -8.94 2.41 -32.08
N VAL A 78 -8.38 3.62 -32.00
CA VAL A 78 -7.80 4.35 -33.14
C VAL A 78 -6.57 3.62 -33.66
N MET A 79 -5.61 3.29 -32.79
CA MET A 79 -4.37 2.62 -33.19
C MET A 79 -4.67 1.29 -33.88
N TRP A 80 -5.52 0.45 -33.27
CA TRP A 80 -5.88 -0.84 -33.86
C TRP A 80 -6.59 -0.67 -35.21
N THR A 81 -7.55 0.26 -35.30
CA THR A 81 -8.31 0.48 -36.53
C THR A 81 -7.41 0.99 -37.66
N VAL A 82 -6.54 1.97 -37.41
CA VAL A 82 -5.66 2.54 -38.43
C VAL A 82 -4.69 1.49 -38.99
N VAL A 83 -4.12 0.65 -38.12
CA VAL A 83 -3.17 -0.38 -38.53
C VAL A 83 -3.87 -1.52 -39.27
N VAL A 84 -5.01 -2.00 -38.78
CA VAL A 84 -5.63 -3.25 -39.26
C VAL A 84 -6.62 -3.00 -40.40
N TYR A 85 -7.34 -1.88 -40.42
CA TYR A 85 -8.51 -1.76 -41.28
C TYR A 85 -8.19 -1.78 -42.77
N TYR A 86 -7.22 -0.95 -43.18
CA TYR A 86 -6.79 -0.85 -44.56
C TYR A 86 -5.70 -1.84 -44.94
N SER A 87 -4.98 -2.41 -43.97
CA SER A 87 -4.01 -3.47 -44.23
C SER A 87 -4.76 -4.74 -44.64
N VAL A 88 -5.66 -5.25 -43.80
CA VAL A 88 -6.47 -6.46 -44.08
C VAL A 88 -7.34 -6.30 -45.33
N GLY A 89 -7.86 -5.09 -45.57
CA GLY A 89 -8.73 -4.79 -46.71
C GLY A 89 -10.22 -4.84 -46.37
N PHE A 90 -10.63 -4.31 -45.21
CA PHE A 90 -12.07 -4.16 -44.86
C PHE A 90 -12.78 -3.16 -45.79
N ALA A 91 -14.10 -3.00 -45.63
CA ALA A 91 -14.93 -2.20 -46.53
C ALA A 91 -14.42 -0.74 -46.62
N PRO A 92 -14.01 -0.22 -47.80
CA PRO A 92 -13.30 1.07 -47.87
C PRO A 92 -14.18 2.30 -47.56
N SER A 93 -15.49 2.13 -47.38
CA SER A 93 -16.43 3.21 -47.08
C SER A 93 -16.14 3.87 -45.72
N VAL A 94 -16.01 5.20 -45.73
CA VAL A 94 -15.71 6.03 -44.54
C VAL A 94 -16.70 5.78 -43.38
N GLY A 95 -18.00 5.62 -43.68
CA GLY A 95 -19.00 5.33 -42.65
C GLY A 95 -18.76 4.01 -41.91
N ARG A 96 -18.36 2.95 -42.63
CA ARG A 96 -18.07 1.63 -42.02
C ARG A 96 -16.77 1.63 -41.23
N PHE A 97 -15.80 2.46 -41.62
CA PHE A 97 -14.57 2.69 -40.86
C PHE A 97 -14.87 3.26 -39.47
N PHE A 98 -15.67 4.33 -39.39
CA PHE A 98 -16.06 4.91 -38.10
C PHE A 98 -16.94 3.98 -37.29
N ARG A 99 -17.86 3.23 -37.92
CA ARG A 99 -18.67 2.21 -37.24
C ARG A 99 -17.83 1.09 -36.63
N PHE A 100 -16.78 0.66 -37.33
CA PHE A 100 -15.83 -0.34 -36.85
C PHE A 100 -15.05 0.19 -35.64
N MET A 101 -14.45 1.38 -35.77
CA MET A 101 -13.70 2.01 -34.67
C MET A 101 -14.56 2.24 -33.42
N PHE A 102 -15.80 2.71 -33.61
CA PHE A 102 -16.72 2.99 -32.52
C PHE A 102 -17.13 1.71 -31.77
N LEU A 103 -17.33 0.62 -32.49
CA LEU A 103 -17.63 -0.68 -31.91
C LEU A 103 -16.44 -1.22 -31.11
N LEU A 104 -15.21 -1.09 -31.64
CA LEU A 104 -14.00 -1.48 -30.92
C LEU A 104 -13.80 -0.68 -29.62
N PHE A 105 -14.06 0.63 -29.65
CA PHE A 105 -14.02 1.47 -28.45
C PHE A 105 -14.98 0.96 -27.36
N TRP A 106 -16.24 0.66 -27.70
CA TRP A 106 -17.23 0.18 -26.73
C TRP A 106 -16.96 -1.25 -26.29
N MET A 107 -16.41 -2.10 -27.16
CA MET A 107 -15.94 -3.43 -26.79
C MET A 107 -14.85 -3.34 -25.72
N HIS A 108 -13.86 -2.47 -25.91
CA HIS A 108 -12.79 -2.26 -24.94
C HIS A 108 -13.29 -1.61 -23.63
N GLN A 109 -14.25 -0.68 -23.69
CA GLN A 109 -14.91 -0.14 -22.48
C GLN A 109 -15.65 -1.24 -21.69
N ALA A 110 -16.37 -2.11 -22.37
CA ALA A 110 -17.04 -3.25 -21.75
C ALA A 110 -16.02 -4.20 -21.09
N ALA A 111 -14.93 -4.52 -21.80
CA ALA A 111 -13.84 -5.35 -21.28
C ALA A 111 -13.24 -4.79 -19.99
N MET A 112 -12.82 -3.52 -20.01
CA MET A 112 -12.27 -2.83 -18.83
C MET A 112 -13.24 -2.82 -17.66
N SER A 113 -14.54 -2.64 -17.91
CA SER A 113 -15.55 -2.62 -16.85
C SER A 113 -15.73 -3.98 -16.17
N ILE A 114 -15.65 -5.09 -16.94
CA ILE A 114 -15.70 -6.46 -16.42
C ILE A 114 -14.48 -6.72 -15.52
N PHE A 115 -13.27 -6.49 -16.03
CA PHE A 115 -12.05 -6.73 -15.26
C PHE A 115 -11.94 -5.83 -14.03
N ARG A 116 -12.44 -4.59 -14.11
CA ARG A 116 -12.55 -3.69 -12.95
C ARG A 116 -13.52 -4.25 -11.91
N THR A 117 -14.65 -4.81 -12.34
CA THR A 117 -15.60 -5.47 -11.43
C THR A 117 -14.95 -6.64 -10.71
N MET A 118 -14.23 -7.50 -11.44
CA MET A 118 -13.54 -8.65 -10.88
C MET A 118 -12.49 -8.22 -9.85
N ALA A 119 -11.69 -7.20 -10.15
CA ALA A 119 -10.73 -6.62 -9.21
C ALA A 119 -11.40 -6.05 -7.94
N ALA A 120 -12.53 -5.35 -8.08
CA ALA A 120 -13.24 -4.74 -6.94
C ALA A 120 -13.87 -5.80 -6.01
N VAL A 121 -14.29 -6.94 -6.58
CA VAL A 121 -14.87 -8.07 -5.84
C VAL A 121 -13.79 -8.93 -5.18
N ALA A 122 -12.76 -9.33 -5.93
CA ALA A 122 -11.73 -10.25 -5.47
C ALA A 122 -10.75 -9.62 -4.48
N ARG A 123 -10.38 -8.34 -4.68
CA ARG A 123 -9.50 -7.51 -3.82
C ARG A 123 -8.08 -8.03 -3.57
N ASP A 124 -7.78 -9.24 -4.03
CA ASP A 124 -6.47 -9.87 -4.00
C ASP A 124 -5.99 -10.18 -5.43
N PRO A 125 -4.73 -9.89 -5.78
CA PRO A 125 -4.23 -10.08 -7.14
C PRO A 125 -4.20 -11.54 -7.59
N VAL A 126 -3.94 -12.49 -6.69
CA VAL A 126 -3.86 -13.92 -7.03
C VAL A 126 -5.26 -14.44 -7.34
N ILE A 127 -6.23 -14.13 -6.47
CA ILE A 127 -7.62 -14.53 -6.66
C ILE A 127 -8.18 -13.87 -7.93
N ALA A 128 -7.96 -12.57 -8.10
CA ALA A 128 -8.47 -11.83 -9.26
C ALA A 128 -7.90 -12.35 -10.59
N ASN A 129 -6.58 -12.61 -10.67
CA ASN A 129 -5.95 -13.16 -11.88
C ASN A 129 -6.46 -14.58 -12.22
N THR A 130 -6.71 -15.41 -11.20
CA THR A 130 -7.25 -16.75 -11.40
C THR A 130 -8.67 -16.70 -11.94
N PHE A 131 -9.54 -15.87 -11.38
CA PHE A 131 -10.90 -15.70 -11.89
C PHE A 131 -10.90 -15.06 -13.29
N ALA A 132 -10.04 -14.08 -13.54
CA ALA A 132 -9.99 -13.37 -14.82
C ALA A 132 -9.46 -14.26 -15.96
N SER A 133 -8.45 -15.09 -15.70
CA SER A 133 -7.97 -16.07 -16.68
C SER A 133 -9.01 -17.17 -16.95
N ALA A 134 -9.73 -17.64 -15.93
CA ALA A 134 -10.85 -18.56 -16.11
C ALA A 134 -12.01 -17.94 -16.90
N ALA A 135 -12.36 -16.68 -16.62
CA ALA A 135 -13.41 -15.96 -17.36
C ALA A 135 -13.04 -15.78 -18.85
N LEU A 136 -11.77 -15.48 -19.15
CA LEU A 136 -11.26 -15.41 -20.51
C LEU A 136 -11.38 -16.77 -21.23
N LEU A 137 -11.00 -17.87 -20.58
CA LEU A 137 -11.15 -19.23 -21.14
C LEU A 137 -12.61 -19.59 -21.45
N ILE A 138 -13.54 -19.23 -20.56
CA ILE A 138 -14.98 -19.46 -20.77
C ILE A 138 -15.49 -18.67 -21.98
N VAL A 139 -14.99 -17.45 -22.19
CA VAL A 139 -15.35 -16.64 -23.36
C VAL A 139 -14.86 -17.30 -24.66
N PHE A 140 -13.68 -17.93 -24.69
CA PHE A 140 -13.25 -18.70 -25.88
C PHE A 140 -14.03 -19.98 -26.09
N LEU A 141 -14.36 -20.71 -25.02
CA LEU A 141 -15.14 -21.94 -25.10
C LEU A 141 -16.58 -21.66 -25.60
N SER A 142 -17.10 -20.47 -25.32
CA SER A 142 -18.41 -20.05 -25.83
C SER A 142 -18.48 -19.86 -27.35
N ALA A 143 -17.34 -19.91 -28.07
CA ALA A 143 -17.31 -19.91 -29.54
C ALA A 143 -17.51 -21.31 -30.15
N VAL A 144 -17.38 -22.39 -29.36
CA VAL A 144 -17.46 -23.79 -29.82
C VAL A 144 -18.62 -24.50 -29.12
N MET A 145 -19.86 -24.26 -29.54
CA MET A 145 -21.04 -24.57 -28.71
C MET A 145 -21.77 -25.87 -29.03
N LYS A 146 -22.16 -26.59 -27.95
CA LYS A 146 -23.23 -27.60 -27.90
C LYS A 146 -24.58 -26.95 -27.52
N PRO A 147 -25.75 -27.55 -27.85
CA PRO A 147 -27.07 -26.91 -27.72
C PRO A 147 -27.47 -26.41 -26.32
N TRP A 148 -27.00 -27.04 -25.23
CA TRP A 148 -27.36 -26.63 -23.86
C TRP A 148 -26.52 -25.49 -23.27
N TRP A 149 -25.46 -25.04 -23.96
CA TRP A 149 -24.64 -23.92 -23.51
C TRP A 149 -25.12 -22.57 -24.03
N VAL A 150 -26.16 -22.53 -24.89
CA VAL A 150 -26.59 -21.34 -25.64
C VAL A 150 -26.77 -20.10 -24.76
N TRP A 151 -27.19 -20.25 -23.50
CA TRP A 151 -27.32 -19.15 -22.53
C TRP A 151 -26.00 -18.36 -22.30
N ALA A 152 -24.83 -19.00 -22.36
CA ALA A 152 -23.54 -18.33 -22.15
C ALA A 152 -23.25 -17.29 -23.24
N SER A 153 -23.78 -17.49 -24.45
CA SER A 153 -23.66 -16.53 -25.54
C SER A 153 -24.37 -15.20 -25.27
N TRP A 154 -25.40 -15.20 -24.41
CA TRP A 154 -26.17 -14.00 -24.02
C TRP A 154 -25.48 -13.16 -22.95
N ILE A 155 -24.52 -13.74 -22.22
CA ILE A 155 -23.80 -13.05 -21.15
C ILE A 155 -22.49 -12.44 -21.68
N SER A 156 -21.98 -12.98 -22.79
CA SER A 156 -20.68 -12.57 -23.34
C SER A 156 -20.80 -11.31 -24.21
N PRO A 157 -20.09 -10.20 -23.88
CA PRO A 157 -20.03 -9.02 -24.74
C PRO A 157 -19.37 -9.33 -26.09
N LEU A 158 -18.49 -10.34 -26.15
CA LEU A 158 -17.81 -10.77 -27.37
C LEU A 158 -18.81 -11.27 -28.43
N THR A 159 -19.87 -11.98 -28.03
CA THR A 159 -20.91 -12.46 -28.96
C THR A 159 -21.60 -11.29 -29.65
N TYR A 160 -21.98 -10.26 -28.89
CA TYR A 160 -22.66 -9.08 -29.42
C TYR A 160 -21.72 -8.23 -30.29
N GLY A 161 -20.46 -8.09 -29.88
CA GLY A 161 -19.40 -7.48 -30.68
C GLY A 161 -19.22 -8.21 -32.02
N GLN A 162 -19.15 -9.54 -32.00
CA GLN A 162 -18.97 -10.37 -33.20
C GLN A 162 -20.14 -10.21 -34.17
N ARG A 163 -21.38 -10.23 -33.68
CA ARG A 163 -22.57 -10.01 -34.51
C ARG A 163 -22.55 -8.62 -35.16
N ALA A 164 -22.30 -7.57 -34.37
CA ALA A 164 -22.34 -6.20 -34.88
C ALA A 164 -21.18 -5.87 -35.83
N ILE A 165 -19.96 -6.36 -35.57
CA ILE A 165 -18.80 -6.09 -36.43
C ILE A 165 -18.90 -6.87 -37.76
N SER A 166 -19.46 -8.09 -37.72
CA SER A 166 -19.65 -8.91 -38.91
C SER A 166 -20.70 -8.32 -39.84
N VAL A 167 -21.84 -7.87 -39.29
CA VAL A 167 -22.88 -7.19 -40.08
C VAL A 167 -22.33 -5.92 -40.73
N ASN A 168 -21.54 -5.11 -40.00
CA ASN A 168 -20.93 -3.91 -40.57
C ASN A 168 -20.04 -4.19 -41.81
N GLU A 169 -19.36 -5.34 -41.83
CA GLU A 169 -18.47 -5.75 -42.92
C GLU A 169 -19.24 -6.44 -44.06
N PHE A 170 -20.03 -7.46 -43.76
CA PHE A 170 -20.72 -8.28 -44.78
C PHE A 170 -21.95 -7.60 -45.41
N ALA A 171 -22.48 -6.53 -44.83
CA ALA A 171 -23.49 -5.68 -45.46
C ALA A 171 -22.93 -4.79 -46.60
N ALA A 172 -21.63 -4.84 -46.90
CA ALA A 172 -21.05 -4.07 -47.99
C ALA A 172 -21.45 -4.60 -49.38
N GLU A 173 -21.63 -3.69 -50.35
CA GLU A 173 -22.03 -4.02 -51.74
C GLU A 173 -21.14 -5.08 -52.38
N ARG A 174 -19.85 -5.12 -52.02
CA ARG A 174 -18.88 -6.11 -52.51
C ARG A 174 -19.23 -7.57 -52.16
N TRP A 175 -20.00 -7.79 -51.09
CA TRP A 175 -20.43 -9.10 -50.62
C TRP A 175 -21.82 -9.49 -51.14
N GLN A 176 -22.47 -8.63 -51.93
CA GLN A 176 -23.80 -8.86 -52.50
C GLN A 176 -23.78 -9.67 -53.80
N LYS A 177 -22.63 -10.20 -54.21
CA LYS A 177 -22.54 -11.13 -55.34
C LYS A 177 -23.28 -12.43 -55.02
N MET A 178 -23.90 -13.03 -56.02
CA MET A 178 -24.55 -14.34 -55.88
C MET A 178 -23.51 -15.41 -55.52
N SER A 179 -23.82 -16.22 -54.51
CA SER A 179 -22.98 -17.33 -54.09
C SER A 179 -22.97 -18.45 -55.14
N ALA A 180 -21.87 -19.20 -55.23
CA ALA A 180 -21.80 -20.45 -55.98
C ALA A 180 -22.49 -21.63 -55.23
N VAL A 181 -22.73 -21.47 -53.93
CA VAL A 181 -23.25 -22.46 -52.99
C VAL A 181 -24.55 -21.93 -52.37
N GLY A 182 -25.59 -21.77 -53.19
CA GLY A 182 -26.95 -21.41 -52.76
C GLY A 182 -27.54 -20.19 -53.46
N ASN A 183 -28.86 -19.98 -53.31
CA ASN A 183 -29.61 -18.85 -53.90
C ASN A 183 -29.50 -17.54 -53.08
N ILE A 184 -28.43 -17.36 -52.31
CA ILE A 184 -28.19 -16.19 -51.45
C ILE A 184 -26.88 -15.51 -51.80
N THR A 185 -26.69 -14.27 -51.33
CA THR A 185 -25.44 -13.55 -51.53
C THR A 185 -24.29 -14.17 -50.73
N VAL A 186 -23.05 -14.02 -51.23
CA VAL A 186 -21.85 -14.56 -50.57
C VAL A 186 -21.75 -14.10 -49.12
N GLY A 187 -22.04 -12.82 -48.84
CA GLY A 187 -22.02 -12.28 -47.48
C GLY A 187 -23.03 -12.95 -46.55
N ASN A 188 -24.27 -13.14 -47.01
CA ASN A 188 -25.30 -13.79 -46.21
C ASN A 188 -25.00 -15.28 -46.00
N ASN A 189 -24.43 -15.96 -47.00
CA ASN A 189 -24.05 -17.37 -46.84
C ASN A 189 -22.97 -17.55 -45.76
N VAL A 190 -21.97 -16.69 -45.79
CA VAL A 190 -20.90 -16.65 -44.79
C VAL A 190 -21.45 -16.35 -43.38
N LEU A 191 -22.41 -15.43 -43.25
CA LEU A 191 -23.05 -15.16 -41.96
C LEU A 191 -23.88 -16.34 -41.44
N HIS A 192 -24.69 -16.97 -42.31
CA HIS A 192 -25.48 -18.15 -41.96
C HIS A 192 -24.60 -19.35 -41.55
N GLN A 193 -23.46 -19.56 -42.21
CA GLN A 193 -22.50 -20.61 -41.87
C GLN A 193 -21.98 -20.48 -40.42
N HIS A 194 -21.84 -19.26 -39.92
CA HIS A 194 -21.36 -18.96 -38.56
C HIS A 194 -22.49 -18.69 -37.55
N SER A 195 -23.75 -18.94 -37.93
CA SER A 195 -24.92 -18.62 -37.08
C SER A 195 -24.99 -17.15 -36.66
N LEU A 196 -24.53 -16.26 -37.55
CA LEU A 196 -24.56 -14.81 -37.37
C LEU A 196 -25.76 -14.22 -38.13
N PRO A 197 -26.41 -13.18 -37.58
CA PRO A 197 -27.57 -12.58 -38.21
C PRO A 197 -27.17 -11.73 -39.44
N PRO A 198 -27.97 -11.74 -40.53
CA PRO A 198 -27.69 -10.94 -41.72
C PRO A 198 -28.22 -9.49 -41.65
N GLU A 199 -29.10 -9.16 -40.72
CA GLU A 199 -29.81 -7.88 -40.76
C GLU A 199 -29.00 -6.70 -40.19
N ASP A 200 -29.03 -5.55 -40.88
CA ASP A 200 -28.27 -4.34 -40.53
C ASP A 200 -28.54 -3.77 -39.13
N TYR A 201 -29.74 -3.98 -38.59
CA TYR A 201 -30.11 -3.45 -37.27
C TYR A 201 -29.32 -4.10 -36.13
N TRP A 202 -28.76 -5.29 -36.34
CA TRP A 202 -27.94 -5.98 -35.34
C TRP A 202 -26.67 -5.23 -34.97
N TYR A 203 -26.18 -4.34 -35.84
CA TYR A 203 -25.12 -3.40 -35.50
C TYR A 203 -25.49 -2.54 -34.28
N TRP A 204 -26.69 -1.94 -34.31
CA TRP A 204 -27.16 -1.05 -33.25
C TRP A 204 -27.55 -1.81 -31.98
N ILE A 205 -28.09 -3.03 -32.12
CA ILE A 205 -28.35 -3.90 -30.96
C ILE A 205 -27.04 -4.25 -30.26
N GLY A 206 -26.03 -4.71 -30.99
CA GLY A 206 -24.75 -5.08 -30.39
C GLY A 206 -24.08 -3.90 -29.71
N LEU A 207 -24.11 -2.72 -30.34
CA LEU A 207 -23.61 -1.49 -29.76
C LEU A 207 -24.36 -1.11 -28.47
N GLY A 208 -25.70 -1.12 -28.48
CA GLY A 208 -26.52 -0.79 -27.32
C GLY A 208 -26.25 -1.73 -26.14
N VAL A 209 -26.08 -3.03 -26.40
CA VAL A 209 -25.75 -4.02 -25.39
C VAL A 209 -24.35 -3.79 -24.79
N LEU A 210 -23.35 -3.44 -25.61
CA LEU A 210 -21.99 -3.11 -25.11
C LEU A 210 -21.98 -1.87 -24.20
N VAL A 211 -22.76 -0.84 -24.56
CA VAL A 211 -22.95 0.35 -23.72
C VAL A 211 -23.62 -0.03 -22.40
N LEU A 212 -24.68 -0.84 -22.46
CA LEU A 212 -25.40 -1.30 -21.28
C LEU A 212 -24.50 -2.12 -20.35
N PHE A 213 -23.68 -3.03 -20.89
CA PHE A 213 -22.68 -3.77 -20.11
C PHE A 213 -21.70 -2.83 -19.42
N THR A 214 -21.18 -1.84 -20.15
CA THR A 214 -20.26 -0.85 -19.58
C THR A 214 -20.90 -0.12 -18.40
N VAL A 215 -22.12 0.37 -18.54
CA VAL A 215 -22.84 1.07 -17.47
C VAL A 215 -23.10 0.12 -16.29
N PHE A 216 -23.64 -1.07 -16.57
CA PHE A 216 -23.97 -2.08 -15.56
C PHE A 216 -22.76 -2.44 -14.70
N PHE A 217 -21.63 -2.81 -15.31
CA PHE A 217 -20.44 -3.22 -14.56
C PHE A 217 -19.82 -2.05 -13.78
N ASN A 218 -19.86 -0.82 -14.28
CA ASN A 218 -19.40 0.34 -13.50
C ASN A 218 -20.31 0.63 -12.28
N LEU A 219 -21.62 0.35 -12.37
CA LEU A 219 -22.52 0.40 -11.21
C LEU A 219 -22.19 -0.71 -10.20
N VAL A 220 -21.91 -1.93 -10.66
CA VAL A 220 -21.48 -3.04 -9.81
C VAL A 220 -20.17 -2.71 -9.09
N VAL A 221 -19.19 -2.11 -9.77
CA VAL A 221 -17.95 -1.60 -9.15
C VAL A 221 -18.27 -0.60 -8.04
N THR A 222 -19.12 0.38 -8.31
CA THR A 222 -19.53 1.39 -7.32
C THR A 222 -20.19 0.74 -6.10
N ALA A 223 -21.06 -0.24 -6.31
CA ALA A 223 -21.72 -0.98 -5.24
C ALA A 223 -20.74 -1.85 -4.44
N ALA A 224 -19.81 -2.54 -5.11
CA ALA A 224 -18.78 -3.37 -4.51
C ALA A 224 -17.86 -2.53 -3.61
N LEU A 225 -17.40 -1.38 -4.10
CA LEU A 225 -16.56 -0.43 -3.36
C LEU A 225 -17.27 0.22 -2.18
N LYS A 226 -18.60 0.41 -2.27
CA LYS A 226 -19.42 0.93 -1.15
C LYS A 226 -19.59 -0.09 -0.03
N ARG A 227 -19.83 -1.36 -0.37
CA ARG A 227 -20.13 -2.44 0.61
C ARG A 227 -18.86 -3.05 1.23
N ALA A 228 -17.73 -2.90 0.58
CA ALA A 228 -16.45 -3.43 1.03
C ALA A 228 -15.97 -2.83 2.36
N GLN A 229 -15.85 -3.63 3.41
CA GLN A 229 -15.03 -3.27 4.57
C GLN A 229 -13.54 -3.35 4.20
N THR A 230 -12.72 -2.55 4.88
CA THR A 230 -11.25 -2.62 4.81
C THR A 230 -10.78 -4.04 5.04
N ILE A 231 -10.22 -4.66 3.99
CA ILE A 231 -9.43 -5.87 4.17
C ILE A 231 -8.08 -5.38 4.68
N ASN A 232 -7.78 -5.65 5.94
CA ASN A 232 -6.42 -5.48 6.45
C ASN A 232 -5.52 -6.38 5.59
N PRO A 233 -4.48 -5.85 4.94
CA PRO A 233 -3.51 -6.71 4.27
C PRO A 233 -2.92 -7.66 5.30
N VAL A 234 -2.97 -8.96 5.01
CA VAL A 234 -2.29 -9.98 5.80
C VAL A 234 -0.79 -9.65 5.78
N ASP A 235 -0.19 -9.63 6.96
CA ASP A 235 1.23 -9.37 7.15
C ASP A 235 2.09 -10.34 6.32
N PRO A 236 3.09 -9.85 5.55
CA PRO A 236 4.10 -10.71 4.94
C PRO A 236 5.02 -11.40 5.97
N SER A 237 4.86 -11.14 7.26
CA SER A 237 5.67 -11.72 8.33
C SER A 237 5.16 -13.05 8.88
N GLU A 238 4.08 -13.63 8.33
CA GLU A 238 3.56 -14.94 8.75
C GLU A 238 3.89 -16.10 7.79
N GLU A 239 4.75 -15.92 6.78
CA GLU A 239 5.39 -17.05 6.08
C GLU A 239 6.73 -17.38 6.76
N GLY A 240 6.67 -17.97 7.95
CA GLY A 240 7.91 -18.26 8.67
C GLY A 240 7.82 -18.89 10.06
N SER A 241 6.86 -19.76 10.35
CA SER A 241 7.04 -20.76 11.42
C SER A 241 5.98 -21.85 11.37
N ASP A 242 6.28 -22.94 10.67
CA ASP A 242 5.69 -24.23 10.95
C ASP A 242 6.06 -24.66 12.38
N ASN A 243 5.06 -24.73 13.27
CA ASN A 243 5.09 -25.63 14.42
C ASN A 243 3.65 -26.01 14.82
N GLN A 244 3.13 -27.02 14.14
CA GLN A 244 2.11 -27.89 14.72
C GLN A 244 2.79 -28.89 15.68
N LEU A 245 2.61 -28.73 16.99
CA LEU A 245 2.26 -29.85 17.87
C LEU A 245 1.82 -29.38 19.26
N SER A 246 0.72 -29.97 19.74
CA SER A 246 0.22 -29.99 21.12
C SER A 246 -0.75 -28.89 21.57
N LYS A 247 -2.05 -29.10 21.29
CA LYS A 247 -2.96 -29.69 22.30
C LYS A 247 -4.35 -29.95 21.71
N LYS A 248 -4.68 -31.25 21.65
CA LYS A 248 -6.04 -31.76 21.47
C LYS A 248 -6.76 -31.68 22.83
N THR A 249 -8.05 -31.32 22.76
CA THR A 249 -9.13 -31.67 23.70
C THR A 249 -9.24 -30.85 25.00
N LYS A 250 -10.22 -29.94 25.02
CA LYS A 250 -11.42 -30.02 25.89
C LYS A 250 -12.40 -28.90 25.52
N ALA A 251 -13.61 -29.31 25.13
CA ALA A 251 -14.78 -28.45 25.11
C ALA A 251 -15.38 -28.42 26.53
N ALA A 252 -15.58 -27.23 27.08
CA ALA A 252 -16.63 -26.90 28.05
C ALA A 252 -16.60 -25.38 28.28
N GLU A 253 -17.76 -24.77 28.01
CA GLU A 253 -18.32 -23.51 28.52
C GLU A 253 -17.40 -22.50 29.22
N GLY A 254 -17.36 -21.30 28.65
CA GLY A 254 -16.81 -20.10 29.28
C GLY A 254 -17.01 -18.91 28.35
N HIS A 255 -17.90 -18.01 28.76
CA HIS A 255 -18.12 -16.69 28.17
C HIS A 255 -16.77 -15.96 28.10
N ASP A 256 -16.29 -15.61 26.91
CA ASP A 256 -15.12 -14.73 26.80
C ASP A 256 -15.32 -13.71 25.69
N GLU A 257 -15.39 -12.45 26.13
CA GLU A 257 -15.49 -11.26 25.31
C GLU A 257 -14.27 -11.19 24.39
N ARG A 258 -14.52 -11.11 23.08
CA ARG A 258 -13.48 -10.72 22.12
C ARG A 258 -13.11 -9.26 22.37
N THR A 259 -12.13 -9.02 23.22
CA THR A 259 -11.37 -7.77 23.22
C THR A 259 -10.72 -7.62 21.86
N LYS A 260 -11.36 -6.85 20.97
CA LYS A 260 -10.74 -6.29 19.77
C LYS A 260 -9.49 -5.54 20.25
N GLN A 261 -8.30 -6.08 19.97
CA GLN A 261 -7.08 -5.29 19.98
C GLN A 261 -7.19 -4.26 18.85
N THR A 262 -7.74 -3.09 19.17
CA THR A 262 -7.59 -1.88 18.40
C THR A 262 -6.17 -1.35 18.64
N GLY A 263 -5.19 -1.97 18.00
CA GLY A 263 -3.91 -1.33 17.73
C GLY A 263 -3.99 -0.72 16.34
N MET A 264 -3.83 0.60 16.22
CA MET A 264 -3.81 1.28 14.93
C MET A 264 -2.44 1.06 14.27
N ILE A 265 -2.20 -0.12 13.73
CA ILE A 265 -1.07 -0.33 12.82
C ILE A 265 -1.50 0.29 11.49
N LEU A 266 -1.12 1.56 11.26
CA LEU A 266 -1.32 2.23 9.98
C LEU A 266 -0.56 1.44 8.89
N PRO A 267 -1.24 0.72 7.97
CA PRO A 267 -0.53 0.08 6.87
C PRO A 267 0.02 1.18 5.96
N PHE A 268 1.35 1.36 5.99
CA PHE A 268 1.99 2.34 5.13
C PHE A 268 2.08 1.80 3.70
N GLN A 269 0.98 1.94 2.95
CA GLN A 269 1.05 1.97 1.50
C GLN A 269 1.30 3.40 1.04
N PRO A 270 2.32 3.62 0.21
CA PRO A 270 2.80 4.96 0.02
C PRO A 270 1.96 5.68 -1.04
N LEU A 271 1.35 6.80 -0.65
CA LEU A 271 0.76 7.73 -1.60
C LEU A 271 1.87 8.61 -2.20
N THR A 272 1.87 8.74 -3.52
CA THR A 272 2.71 9.72 -4.22
C THR A 272 2.11 11.11 -4.03
N MET A 273 2.66 11.87 -3.08
CA MET A 273 2.35 13.29 -2.89
C MET A 273 3.66 14.06 -2.99
N THR A 274 3.81 14.88 -4.03
CA THR A 274 5.02 15.68 -4.26
C THR A 274 4.77 17.08 -3.74
N PHE A 275 5.51 17.45 -2.69
CA PHE A 275 5.42 18.79 -2.11
C PHE A 275 6.60 19.64 -2.57
N SER A 276 6.32 20.74 -3.26
CA SER A 276 7.35 21.69 -3.73
C SER A 276 7.97 22.51 -2.60
N LYS A 277 7.17 22.82 -1.56
CA LYS A 277 7.51 23.60 -0.35
C LYS A 277 6.60 23.19 0.82
N VAL A 278 7.01 22.25 1.67
CA VAL A 278 6.30 21.97 2.94
C VAL A 278 6.90 22.83 4.03
N ASN A 279 6.50 24.09 4.06
CA ASN A 279 6.82 24.94 5.19
C ASN A 279 5.54 25.15 5.98
N TYR A 280 5.40 24.39 7.07
CA TYR A 280 4.32 24.63 8.01
C TYR A 280 4.79 25.63 9.06
N PHE A 281 4.33 26.86 8.85
CA PHE A 281 4.54 27.96 9.76
C PHE A 281 3.28 28.16 10.59
N VAL A 282 3.43 28.24 11.90
CA VAL A 282 2.35 28.68 12.78
C VAL A 282 2.70 30.05 13.33
N ASP A 283 1.74 30.96 13.26
CA ASP A 283 1.89 32.27 13.89
C ASP A 283 2.01 32.09 15.41
N MET A 284 3.06 32.65 16.00
CA MET A 284 3.32 32.55 17.43
C MET A 284 2.21 33.26 18.23
N PRO A 285 1.61 32.61 19.26
CA PRO A 285 0.72 33.26 20.20
C PRO A 285 1.39 34.49 20.81
N LYS A 286 0.61 35.53 21.13
CA LYS A 286 1.15 36.82 21.62
C LYS A 286 2.01 36.66 22.89
N GLU A 287 1.72 35.64 23.70
CA GLU A 287 2.40 35.31 24.96
C GLU A 287 3.80 34.70 24.78
N MET A 288 4.08 34.04 23.64
CA MET A 288 5.37 33.38 23.36
C MET A 288 6.36 34.25 22.58
N ARG A 289 6.00 35.49 22.26
CA ARG A 289 6.90 36.43 21.56
C ARG A 289 7.97 36.93 22.52
N LYS A 290 9.17 36.36 22.46
CA LYS A 290 10.34 36.93 23.15
C LYS A 290 10.61 38.34 22.62
N PRO A 291 10.75 39.37 23.48
CA PRO A 291 11.11 40.71 23.03
C PRO A 291 12.50 40.68 22.37
N GLY A 292 12.54 40.86 21.05
CA GLY A 292 13.77 40.84 20.24
C GLY A 292 13.90 39.72 19.20
N SER A 293 12.97 38.74 19.14
CA SER A 293 12.98 37.73 18.07
C SER A 293 12.40 38.28 16.77
N MET A 294 13.18 38.25 15.67
CA MET A 294 12.71 38.65 14.33
C MET A 294 11.73 37.63 13.71
N GLU A 295 11.66 36.41 14.24
CA GLU A 295 10.81 35.34 13.70
C GLU A 295 9.40 35.39 14.27
N LYS A 296 8.44 35.82 13.44
CA LYS A 296 7.00 35.92 13.79
C LYS A 296 6.27 34.56 13.74
N ARG A 297 6.91 33.53 13.21
CA ARG A 297 6.31 32.23 12.86
C ARG A 297 7.21 31.09 13.34
N LEU A 298 6.64 30.11 14.03
CA LEU A 298 7.34 28.91 14.44
C LEU A 298 7.29 27.89 13.30
N GLN A 299 8.45 27.43 12.83
CA GLN A 299 8.53 26.35 11.84
C GLN A 299 8.38 25.01 12.57
N LEU A 300 7.23 24.36 12.45
CA LEU A 300 6.97 23.08 13.13
C LEU A 300 7.80 21.93 12.53
N LEU A 301 8.09 21.99 11.24
CA LEU A 301 8.82 20.95 10.51
C LEU A 301 10.16 21.52 10.03
N SER A 302 11.19 21.38 10.86
CA SER A 302 12.57 21.72 10.49
C SER A 302 13.26 20.53 9.79
N ASN A 303 14.13 20.80 8.81
CA ASN A 303 15.01 19.82 8.14
C ASN A 303 14.34 18.76 7.23
N LEU A 304 13.23 19.09 6.56
CA LEU A 304 12.71 18.28 5.44
C LEU A 304 13.09 18.85 4.05
N ASP A 305 13.82 19.98 3.99
CA ASP A 305 14.20 20.66 2.75
C ASP A 305 15.08 19.80 1.82
N SER A 306 15.96 18.97 2.40
CA SER A 306 16.78 18.03 1.63
C SER A 306 15.97 16.93 0.94
N LEU A 307 14.71 16.74 1.35
CA LEU A 307 13.79 15.73 0.83
C LEU A 307 12.79 16.32 -0.16
N ARG A 308 12.95 17.59 -0.56
CA ARG A 308 12.08 18.32 -1.49
C ARG A 308 11.84 17.59 -2.82
N GLN A 309 12.81 16.80 -3.29
CA GLN A 309 12.73 16.04 -4.53
C GLN A 309 12.60 14.53 -4.31
N ALA A 310 12.50 14.09 -3.05
CA ALA A 310 12.40 12.67 -2.74
C ALA A 310 11.05 12.11 -3.22
N LEU A 311 11.11 11.10 -4.09
CA LEU A 311 9.93 10.37 -4.53
C LEU A 311 9.48 9.42 -3.42
N VAL A 312 8.35 9.73 -2.81
CA VAL A 312 7.73 8.90 -1.77
C VAL A 312 6.72 7.99 -2.45
N GLY A 313 6.99 6.68 -2.46
CA GLY A 313 5.98 5.67 -2.78
C GLY A 313 6.14 4.83 -4.03
N VAL A 314 7.39 4.62 -4.46
CA VAL A 314 7.69 3.65 -5.50
C VAL A 314 7.93 2.28 -4.86
N PRO A 315 7.24 1.20 -5.28
CA PRO A 315 7.55 -0.16 -4.82
C PRO A 315 9.02 -0.49 -5.06
N GLY A 316 9.74 -0.95 -4.03
CA GLY A 316 11.16 -1.32 -4.12
C GLY A 316 12.17 -0.19 -3.91
N ASN A 317 11.74 1.07 -3.78
CA ASN A 317 12.64 2.19 -3.49
C ASN A 317 12.14 2.94 -2.25
N THR A 318 12.81 2.75 -1.10
CA THR A 318 12.30 3.18 0.21
C THR A 318 12.23 4.71 0.35
N GLY A 319 13.06 5.45 -0.40
CA GLY A 319 13.02 6.91 -0.65
C GLY A 319 13.23 7.82 0.57
N LEU A 320 12.57 7.50 1.68
CA LEU A 320 12.60 8.18 2.98
C LEU A 320 12.98 7.19 4.08
N SER A 321 13.71 7.66 5.08
CA SER A 321 13.88 6.91 6.33
C SER A 321 12.54 6.80 7.09
N THR A 322 12.43 5.82 7.99
CA THR A 322 11.24 5.60 8.82
C THR A 322 10.88 6.86 9.63
N GLU A 323 11.89 7.57 10.15
CA GLU A 323 11.73 8.86 10.84
C GLU A 323 11.15 9.94 9.91
N GLN A 324 11.73 10.12 8.73
CA GLN A 324 11.28 11.13 7.76
C GLN A 324 9.84 10.89 7.33
N ARG A 325 9.48 9.62 7.11
CA ARG A 325 8.13 9.18 6.79
C ARG A 325 7.13 9.53 7.89
N LYS A 326 7.47 9.29 9.16
CA LYS A 326 6.62 9.64 10.30
C LYS A 326 6.41 11.15 10.42
N ARG A 327 7.48 11.93 10.28
CA ARG A 327 7.40 13.40 10.27
C ARG A 327 6.53 13.92 9.12
N LEU A 328 6.64 13.34 7.93
CA LEU A 328 5.79 13.69 6.79
C LEU A 328 4.32 13.34 7.04
N THR A 329 4.01 12.19 7.66
CA THR A 329 2.63 11.86 8.03
C THR A 329 2.05 12.88 9.01
N ILE A 330 2.79 13.23 10.06
CA ILE A 330 2.38 14.27 11.01
C ILE A 330 2.17 15.60 10.27
N ALA A 331 3.07 15.95 9.34
CA ALA A 331 2.95 17.15 8.52
C ALA A 331 1.64 17.19 7.71
N VAL A 332 1.28 16.08 7.06
CA VAL A 332 0.05 15.97 6.26
C VAL A 332 -1.19 16.19 7.14
N GLU A 333 -1.22 15.59 8.33
CA GLU A 333 -2.34 15.78 9.27
C GLU A 333 -2.42 17.23 9.80
N LEU A 334 -1.28 17.90 9.97
CA LEU A 334 -1.23 19.32 10.38
C LEU A 334 -1.75 20.30 9.31
N VAL A 335 -1.76 19.91 8.03
CA VAL A 335 -2.31 20.75 6.94
C VAL A 335 -3.79 21.04 7.16
N ALA A 336 -4.54 20.10 7.77
CA ALA A 336 -5.95 20.28 8.08
C ALA A 336 -6.22 21.28 9.22
N ASN A 337 -5.17 21.81 9.85
CA ASN A 337 -5.25 22.72 11.00
C ASN A 337 -6.17 22.22 12.15
N PRO A 338 -5.99 20.97 12.64
CA PRO A 338 -6.82 20.43 13.71
C PRO A 338 -6.55 21.14 15.05
N SER A 339 -7.60 21.30 15.87
CA SER A 339 -7.50 21.80 17.26
C SER A 339 -7.06 20.71 18.24
N ILE A 340 -7.42 19.46 17.96
CA ILE A 340 -7.08 18.27 18.76
C ILE A 340 -6.47 17.22 17.82
N ILE A 341 -5.34 16.66 18.21
CA ILE A 341 -4.61 15.66 17.43
C ILE A 341 -4.49 14.39 18.26
N PHE A 342 -4.89 13.25 17.69
CA PHE A 342 -4.68 11.93 18.29
C PHE A 342 -3.52 11.24 17.57
N MET A 343 -2.56 10.71 18.32
CA MET A 343 -1.45 9.93 17.75
C MET A 343 -1.34 8.59 18.46
N ASP A 344 -1.36 7.49 17.69
CA ASP A 344 -1.11 6.16 18.23
C ASP A 344 0.37 5.81 18.04
N GLU A 345 1.09 5.60 19.14
CA GLU A 345 2.50 5.19 19.18
C GLU A 345 3.45 5.91 18.20
N PRO A 346 3.59 7.25 18.28
CA PRO A 346 4.38 8.03 17.33
C PRO A 346 5.87 7.64 17.31
N THR A 347 6.38 6.97 18.34
CA THR A 347 7.78 6.54 18.48
C THR A 347 8.06 5.10 18.00
N SER A 348 7.05 4.32 17.60
CA SER A 348 7.23 2.90 17.20
C SER A 348 8.24 2.71 16.05
N GLY A 349 9.18 1.77 16.17
CA GLY A 349 10.20 1.51 15.15
C GLY A 349 11.22 2.64 14.92
N LEU A 350 11.31 3.59 15.85
CA LEU A 350 12.37 4.62 15.88
C LEU A 350 13.39 4.29 16.98
N ASP A 351 14.65 4.66 16.74
CA ASP A 351 15.64 4.68 17.81
C ASP A 351 15.38 5.87 18.76
N ALA A 352 16.04 5.89 19.92
CA ALA A 352 15.81 6.91 20.94
C ALA A 352 16.02 8.35 20.42
N ARG A 353 16.98 8.55 19.52
CA ARG A 353 17.27 9.86 18.93
C ARG A 353 16.18 10.29 17.95
N ALA A 354 15.80 9.44 17.00
CA ALA A 354 14.75 9.75 16.04
C ALA A 354 13.40 9.96 16.75
N ALA A 355 13.10 9.16 17.77
CA ALA A 355 11.93 9.34 18.62
C ALA A 355 11.93 10.71 19.31
N ALA A 356 13.06 11.15 19.86
CA ALA A 356 13.18 12.47 20.48
C ALA A 356 12.98 13.62 19.48
N ILE A 357 13.49 13.50 18.26
CA ILE A 357 13.29 14.50 17.19
C ILE A 357 11.81 14.60 16.80
N VAL A 358 11.14 13.46 16.63
CA VAL A 358 9.69 13.41 16.34
C VAL A 358 8.90 14.04 17.49
N MET A 359 9.15 13.63 18.73
CA MET A 359 8.43 14.16 19.89
C MET A 359 8.68 15.64 20.13
N ARG A 360 9.86 16.17 19.80
CA ARG A 360 10.14 17.62 19.81
C ARG A 360 9.28 18.37 18.79
N THR A 361 9.06 17.79 17.61
CA THR A 361 8.16 18.35 16.59
C THR A 361 6.71 18.37 17.09
N VAL A 362 6.28 17.30 17.77
CA VAL A 362 4.96 17.23 18.41
C VAL A 362 4.84 18.27 19.53
N ARG A 363 5.86 18.42 20.39
CA ARG A 363 5.90 19.43 21.45
C ARG A 363 5.76 20.85 20.90
N ASN A 364 6.52 21.19 19.86
CA ASN A 364 6.40 22.47 19.17
C ASN A 364 4.96 22.70 18.65
N THR A 365 4.27 21.64 18.22
CA THR A 365 2.88 21.71 17.77
C THR A 365 1.94 22.02 18.94
N VAL A 366 2.13 21.39 20.09
CA VAL A 366 1.33 21.68 21.31
C VAL A 366 1.51 23.13 21.74
N ASP A 367 2.75 23.62 21.71
CA ASP A 367 3.12 24.99 22.12
C ASP A 367 2.44 26.09 21.31
N THR A 368 1.90 25.76 20.14
CA THR A 368 1.08 26.67 19.33
C THR A 368 -0.38 26.79 19.79
N GLY A 369 -0.77 26.10 20.86
CA GLY A 369 -2.13 26.11 21.42
C GLY A 369 -3.01 24.96 20.95
N ARG A 370 -2.42 23.87 20.45
CA ARG A 370 -3.15 22.65 20.03
C ARG A 370 -3.08 21.59 21.11
N THR A 371 -4.14 20.80 21.26
CA THR A 371 -4.14 19.66 22.17
C THR A 371 -3.67 18.42 21.43
N VAL A 372 -2.66 17.71 21.96
CA VAL A 372 -2.22 16.42 21.42
C VAL A 372 -2.46 15.35 22.48
N VAL A 373 -3.14 14.27 22.09
CA VAL A 373 -3.30 13.07 22.89
C VAL A 373 -2.56 11.94 22.19
N CYS A 374 -1.60 11.31 22.86
CA CYS A 374 -0.90 10.19 22.27
C CYS A 374 -0.60 9.05 23.24
N THR A 375 -0.55 7.85 22.70
CA THR A 375 -0.08 6.64 23.38
C THR A 375 1.41 6.48 23.11
N ILE A 376 2.21 6.14 24.13
CA ILE A 376 3.62 5.78 23.93
C ILE A 376 3.94 4.50 24.68
N HIS A 377 4.58 3.58 23.98
CA HIS A 377 5.16 2.37 24.55
C HIS A 377 6.62 2.64 24.93
N GLN A 378 6.95 2.55 26.22
CA GLN A 378 8.32 2.65 26.76
C GLN A 378 9.10 3.92 26.30
N PRO A 379 8.66 5.13 26.69
CA PRO A 379 9.39 6.36 26.39
C PRO A 379 10.75 6.39 27.10
N SER A 380 11.75 7.06 26.51
CA SER A 380 12.92 7.50 27.27
C SER A 380 12.49 8.55 28.30
N ILE A 381 13.30 8.73 29.36
CA ILE A 381 13.00 9.72 30.41
C ILE A 381 12.83 11.13 29.82
N ASP A 382 13.67 11.52 28.87
CA ASP A 382 13.59 12.83 28.21
C ASP A 382 12.28 13.04 27.44
N ILE A 383 11.76 11.97 26.82
CA ILE A 383 10.48 12.00 26.10
C ILE A 383 9.32 12.02 27.11
N PHE A 384 9.42 11.22 28.17
CA PHE A 384 8.40 11.12 29.20
C PHE A 384 8.20 12.46 29.93
N GLU A 385 9.28 13.16 30.25
CA GLU A 385 9.23 14.49 30.90
C GLU A 385 8.74 15.61 29.96
N ALA A 386 8.63 15.36 28.65
CA ALA A 386 8.07 16.33 27.70
C ALA A 386 6.52 16.38 27.72
N PHE A 387 5.87 15.44 28.41
CA PHE A 387 4.42 15.39 28.56
C PHE A 387 3.94 16.33 29.66
N ASP A 388 2.82 17.01 29.40
CA ASP A 388 2.18 17.86 30.40
C ASP A 388 1.40 17.00 31.42
N ASP A 389 0.60 16.07 30.90
CA ASP A 389 -0.29 15.19 31.66
C ASP A 389 -0.06 13.72 31.29
N LEU A 390 -0.21 12.83 32.28
CA LEU A 390 -0.21 11.38 32.10
C LEU A 390 -1.59 10.82 32.43
N LEU A 391 -2.10 9.97 31.55
CA LEU A 391 -3.24 9.11 31.81
C LEU A 391 -2.79 7.65 31.84
N LEU A 392 -2.72 7.06 33.03
CA LEU A 392 -2.37 5.67 33.24
C LEU A 392 -3.61 4.84 33.56
N MET A 393 -3.80 3.73 32.84
CA MET A 393 -4.97 2.86 32.99
C MET A 393 -4.54 1.42 33.30
N LYS A 394 -5.30 0.72 34.14
CA LYS A 394 -5.17 -0.73 34.33
C LYS A 394 -6.08 -1.51 33.41
N ARG A 395 -5.78 -2.81 33.28
CA ARG A 395 -6.64 -3.79 32.60
C ARG A 395 -8.08 -3.69 33.13
N GLY A 396 -9.04 -3.64 32.21
CA GLY A 396 -10.45 -3.38 32.53
C GLY A 396 -10.86 -1.90 32.51
N GLY A 397 -10.04 -1.01 31.91
CA GLY A 397 -10.45 0.37 31.60
C GLY A 397 -10.48 1.34 32.79
N LYS A 398 -9.94 0.94 33.95
CA LYS A 398 -9.94 1.77 35.15
C LYS A 398 -8.70 2.67 35.16
N VAL A 399 -8.89 3.97 35.36
CA VAL A 399 -7.80 4.93 35.50
C VAL A 399 -7.09 4.70 36.84
N ILE A 400 -5.77 4.54 36.79
CA ILE A 400 -4.89 4.48 37.96
C ILE A 400 -4.38 5.88 38.30
N TYR A 401 -3.96 6.64 37.29
CA TYR A 401 -3.45 7.99 37.46
C TYR A 401 -3.93 8.87 36.30
N GLY A 402 -4.30 10.11 36.60
CA GLY A 402 -4.73 11.08 35.61
C GLY A 402 -4.39 12.48 36.11
N GLY A 403 -3.36 13.09 35.55
CA GLY A 403 -2.97 14.44 35.94
C GLY A 403 -1.55 14.82 35.50
N LYS A 404 -1.11 15.98 35.98
CA LYS A 404 0.17 16.59 35.64
C LYS A 404 1.34 15.81 36.22
N LEU A 405 2.32 15.49 35.40
CA LEU A 405 3.55 14.80 35.82
C LEU A 405 4.35 15.62 36.86
N GLY A 406 4.39 16.93 36.70
CA GLY A 406 5.23 17.82 37.50
C GLY A 406 6.70 17.78 37.08
N VAL A 407 7.53 18.63 37.67
CA VAL A 407 8.96 18.71 37.34
C VAL A 407 9.68 17.44 37.80
N HIS A 408 10.34 16.72 36.89
CA HIS A 408 10.96 15.41 37.16
C HIS A 408 9.96 14.37 37.68
N SER A 409 8.74 14.38 37.13
CA SER A 409 7.66 13.45 37.51
C SER A 409 7.31 13.42 39.01
N LYS A 410 7.62 14.48 39.77
CA LYS A 410 7.43 14.49 41.23
C LYS A 410 5.98 14.21 41.66
N HIS A 411 5.00 14.83 41.00
CA HIS A 411 3.59 14.62 41.37
C HIS A 411 3.15 13.17 41.14
N LEU A 412 3.68 12.52 40.11
CA LEU A 412 3.45 11.11 39.83
C LEU A 412 4.07 10.24 40.93
N VAL A 413 5.32 10.53 41.29
CA VAL A 413 6.06 9.80 42.32
C VAL A 413 5.37 9.94 43.67
N ASP A 414 5.00 11.16 44.07
CA ASP A 414 4.30 11.44 45.33
C ASP A 414 2.95 10.71 45.39
N TYR A 415 2.21 10.67 44.26
CA TYR A 415 0.95 9.92 44.16
C TYR A 415 1.15 8.43 44.45
N PHE A 416 2.13 7.78 43.83
CA PHE A 416 2.38 6.36 44.03
C PHE A 416 2.99 6.06 45.40
N GLN A 417 3.86 6.92 45.92
CA GLN A 417 4.42 6.77 47.27
C GLN A 417 3.38 6.98 48.37
N GLY A 418 2.30 7.71 48.09
CA GLY A 418 1.17 7.86 48.99
C GLY A 418 0.26 6.62 49.09
N ILE A 419 0.44 5.61 48.23
CA ILE A 419 -0.36 4.38 48.26
C ILE A 419 0.21 3.43 49.33
N GLU A 420 -0.65 2.98 50.23
CA GLU A 420 -0.27 2.07 51.31
C GLU A 420 0.36 0.78 50.76
N GLY A 421 1.57 0.46 51.25
CA GLY A 421 2.34 -0.72 50.84
C GLY A 421 3.35 -0.51 49.71
N ILE A 422 3.48 0.70 49.14
CA ILE A 422 4.52 1.02 48.15
C ILE A 422 5.75 1.63 48.84
N PRO A 423 6.95 1.00 48.76
CA PRO A 423 8.15 1.59 49.34
C PRO A 423 8.57 2.85 48.57
N PRO A 424 9.13 3.86 49.25
CA PRO A 424 9.64 5.05 48.59
C PRO A 424 10.78 4.68 47.62
N ILE A 425 10.85 5.41 46.51
CA ILE A 425 11.93 5.24 45.54
C ILE A 425 13.22 5.72 46.20
N VAL A 426 14.22 4.84 46.27
CA VAL A 426 15.53 5.16 46.84
C VAL A 426 16.38 5.82 45.75
N ASP A 427 16.87 7.02 46.01
CA ASP A 427 17.74 7.76 45.09
C ASP A 427 18.99 6.94 44.72
N GLY A 428 19.29 6.87 43.43
CA GLY A 428 20.47 6.16 42.90
C GLY A 428 20.30 4.65 42.68
N HIS A 429 19.14 4.08 42.97
CA HIS A 429 18.88 2.65 42.72
C HIS A 429 18.50 2.39 41.25
N ASN A 430 19.49 2.33 40.36
CA ASN A 430 19.31 1.80 39.00
C ASN A 430 19.56 0.29 38.92
N ILE A 431 18.95 -0.33 37.89
CA ILE A 431 19.00 -1.72 37.41
C ILE A 431 19.42 -2.77 38.46
N PRO A 432 18.59 -3.79 38.73
CA PRO A 432 18.94 -4.84 39.71
C PRO A 432 20.34 -5.41 39.50
N ILE A 433 21.10 -5.60 40.58
CA ILE A 433 22.51 -6.01 40.52
C ILE A 433 22.70 -7.29 39.70
N TRP A 434 21.70 -8.20 39.71
CA TRP A 434 21.70 -9.42 38.92
C TRP A 434 21.48 -9.23 37.42
N TRP A 435 21.26 -8.02 36.89
CA TRP A 435 21.25 -7.74 35.45
C TRP A 435 22.61 -7.27 34.95
N ARG A 436 23.58 -7.01 35.85
CA ARG A 436 24.93 -6.57 35.48
C ARG A 436 25.68 -7.60 34.61
N TRP A 437 25.34 -8.89 34.65
CA TRP A 437 25.97 -9.88 33.75
C TRP A 437 25.61 -9.65 32.27
N PHE A 438 24.44 -9.07 31.97
CA PHE A 438 24.05 -8.77 30.59
C PHE A 438 24.95 -7.70 29.96
N TYR A 439 25.43 -6.77 30.78
CA TYR A 439 26.47 -5.81 30.39
C TYR A 439 27.78 -6.51 30.00
N TYR A 440 28.17 -7.57 30.71
CA TYR A 440 29.39 -8.33 30.41
C TYR A 440 29.24 -9.34 29.27
N LEU A 441 28.01 -9.77 28.95
CA LEU A 441 27.73 -10.70 27.84
C LEU A 441 27.60 -9.99 26.48
N CYS A 442 27.51 -8.66 26.47
CA CYS A 442 27.33 -7.86 25.26
C CYS A 442 28.67 -7.33 24.71
N PRO A 443 29.08 -7.69 23.47
CA PRO A 443 30.32 -7.20 22.87
C PRO A 443 30.37 -5.67 22.70
N ILE A 444 29.22 -5.03 22.48
CA ILE A 444 29.12 -3.57 22.30
C ILE A 444 29.53 -2.84 23.58
N SER A 445 29.19 -3.41 24.74
CA SER A 445 29.56 -2.86 26.05
C SER A 445 31.08 -2.79 26.23
N TRP A 446 31.79 -3.89 25.97
CA TRP A 446 33.26 -3.94 25.99
C TRP A 446 33.89 -3.02 24.95
N THR A 447 33.25 -2.87 23.78
CA THR A 447 33.72 -1.95 22.73
C THR A 447 33.65 -0.49 23.19
N LEU A 448 32.51 -0.08 23.76
CA LEU A 448 32.33 1.26 24.31
C LEU A 448 33.31 1.53 25.46
N GLN A 449 33.45 0.58 26.39
CA GLN A 449 34.40 0.67 27.48
C GLN A 449 35.84 0.82 26.99
N GLY A 450 36.25 0.04 25.99
CA GLY A 450 37.59 0.12 25.41
C GLY A 450 37.85 1.44 24.69
N ILE A 451 36.91 1.92 23.87
CA ILE A 451 37.03 3.18 23.13
C ILE A 451 37.04 4.38 24.08
N ILE A 452 36.07 4.46 24.99
CA ILE A 452 35.95 5.59 25.92
C ILE A 452 37.15 5.63 26.87
N SER A 453 37.57 4.49 27.40
CA SER A 453 38.75 4.43 28.29
C SER A 453 40.05 4.76 27.55
N SER A 454 40.17 4.40 26.27
CA SER A 454 41.34 4.73 25.44
C SER A 454 41.41 6.22 25.09
N GLN A 455 40.28 6.82 24.73
CA GLN A 455 40.23 8.21 24.26
C GLN A 455 40.17 9.23 25.41
N LEU A 456 39.44 8.92 26.48
CA LEU A 456 39.13 9.86 27.55
C LEU A 456 39.69 9.46 28.92
N GLY A 457 40.16 8.22 29.10
CA GLY A 457 40.57 7.68 30.41
C GLY A 457 41.83 8.31 31.00
N ASN A 458 42.62 9.03 30.21
CA ASN A 458 43.84 9.74 30.64
C ASN A 458 43.67 11.28 30.69
N LEU A 459 42.48 11.80 30.37
CA LEU A 459 42.26 13.25 30.35
C LEU A 459 41.97 13.76 31.76
N GLU A 460 42.77 14.72 32.21
CA GLU A 460 42.61 15.39 33.51
C GLU A 460 41.92 16.76 33.38
N SER A 461 41.40 17.11 32.20
CA SER A 461 40.64 18.36 32.03
C SER A 461 39.39 18.36 32.91
N MET A 462 39.15 19.50 33.58
CA MET A 462 38.00 19.69 34.45
C MET A 462 36.70 19.73 33.64
N ILE A 463 35.67 19.02 34.10
CA ILE A 463 34.30 19.18 33.62
C ILE A 463 33.53 19.99 34.65
N THR A 464 33.00 21.14 34.25
CA THR A 464 32.09 21.96 35.07
C THR A 464 30.64 21.66 34.68
N GLY A 465 29.86 21.11 35.60
CA GLY A 465 28.40 20.96 35.46
C GLY A 465 27.67 21.50 36.69
N PRO A 466 26.33 21.60 36.66
CA PRO A 466 25.55 22.09 37.80
C PRO A 466 25.70 21.14 38.99
N GLY A 467 26.59 21.47 39.92
CA GLY A 467 26.82 20.75 41.18
C GLY A 467 28.03 19.81 41.22
N PHE A 468 28.92 19.81 40.22
CA PHE A 468 30.15 19.00 40.25
C PHE A 468 31.33 19.67 39.52
N GLU A 469 32.50 19.67 40.18
CA GLU A 469 33.82 19.99 39.61
C GLU A 469 34.70 18.76 39.76
N LEU A 470 34.76 17.92 38.72
CA LEU A 470 35.55 16.69 38.70
C LEU A 470 36.38 16.63 37.42
N THR A 471 37.52 15.96 37.46
CA THR A 471 38.29 15.66 36.24
C THR A 471 37.55 14.64 35.37
N ILE A 472 37.74 14.68 34.04
CA ILE A 472 37.15 13.66 33.13
C ILE A 472 37.47 12.24 33.60
N LYS A 473 38.71 12.00 34.04
CA LYS A 473 39.17 10.72 34.58
C LYS A 473 38.40 10.30 35.84
N GLU A 474 38.22 11.18 36.81
CA GLU A 474 37.44 10.88 38.02
C GLU A 474 35.98 10.64 37.70
N TYR A 475 35.40 11.44 36.80
CA TYR A 475 34.01 11.28 36.35
C TYR A 475 33.76 9.93 35.67
N LEU A 476 34.67 9.49 34.79
CA LEU A 476 34.57 8.19 34.14
C LEU A 476 34.74 7.03 35.12
N LYS A 477 35.61 7.18 36.12
CA LYS A 477 35.84 6.17 37.15
C LYS A 477 34.67 6.08 38.14
N SER A 478 34.07 7.21 38.52
CA SER A 478 32.96 7.24 39.49
C SER A 478 31.62 6.80 38.89
N ASN A 479 31.32 7.23 37.65
CA ASN A 479 29.99 7.03 37.06
C ASN A 479 29.90 5.78 36.16
N PHE A 480 31.00 5.40 35.52
CA PHE A 480 31.01 4.29 34.55
C PHE A 480 31.98 3.17 34.92
N ASP A 481 32.79 3.33 35.96
CA ASP A 481 33.86 2.40 36.35
C ASP A 481 34.82 2.13 35.15
N TYR A 482 35.08 3.17 34.35
CA TYR A 482 35.96 3.14 33.18
C TYR A 482 37.34 3.66 33.55
N GLY A 483 38.38 3.03 33.00
CA GLY A 483 39.75 3.37 33.31
C GLY A 483 40.73 2.79 32.29
N PRO A 484 41.93 3.39 32.16
CA PRO A 484 42.94 2.97 31.18
C PRO A 484 43.36 1.51 31.36
N GLU A 485 43.34 1.03 32.61
CA GLU A 485 43.60 -0.36 33.00
C GLU A 485 42.60 -1.38 32.41
N LYS A 486 41.39 -0.96 32.02
CA LYS A 486 40.35 -1.83 31.46
C LYS A 486 40.39 -1.96 29.93
N VAL A 487 41.24 -1.20 29.24
CA VAL A 487 41.38 -1.27 27.77
C VAL A 487 41.88 -2.66 27.35
N GLY A 488 42.94 -3.17 28.01
CA GLY A 488 43.49 -4.50 27.71
C GLY A 488 42.50 -5.64 27.93
N ILE A 489 41.73 -5.57 29.02
CA ILE A 489 40.68 -6.54 29.36
C ILE A 489 39.57 -6.52 28.30
N SER A 490 39.19 -5.33 27.83
CA SER A 490 38.16 -5.16 26.80
C SER A 490 38.59 -5.77 25.46
N VAL A 491 39.85 -5.59 25.05
CA VAL A 491 40.39 -6.21 23.83
C VAL A 491 40.40 -7.74 23.94
N ALA A 492 40.86 -8.28 25.06
CA ALA A 492 40.86 -9.72 25.30
C ALA A 492 39.45 -10.32 25.26
N ALA A 493 38.47 -9.64 25.87
CA ALA A 493 37.07 -10.05 25.84
C ALA A 493 36.49 -10.06 24.42
N LEU A 494 36.77 -9.04 23.61
CA LEU A 494 36.32 -8.97 22.21
C LEU A 494 36.90 -10.10 21.35
N ILE A 495 38.19 -10.43 21.52
CA ILE A 495 38.82 -11.57 20.85
C ILE A 495 38.13 -12.88 21.27
N ALA A 496 37.85 -13.05 22.57
CA ALA A 496 37.15 -14.23 23.07
C ALA A 496 35.73 -14.37 22.46
N PHE A 497 34.98 -13.27 22.33
CA PHE A 497 33.68 -13.29 21.65
C PHE A 497 33.79 -13.74 20.18
N CYS A 498 34.81 -13.29 19.44
CA CYS A 498 35.03 -13.74 18.06
C CYS A 498 35.22 -15.26 17.98
N PHE A 499 36.03 -15.84 18.88
CA PHE A 499 36.22 -17.29 18.94
C PHE A 499 34.94 -18.04 19.33
N VAL A 500 34.19 -17.53 20.31
CA VAL A 500 32.92 -18.15 20.73
C VAL A 500 31.90 -18.15 19.59
N PHE A 501 31.67 -17.01 18.93
CA PHE A 501 30.71 -16.93 17.82
C PHE A 501 31.14 -17.78 16.62
N PHE A 502 32.43 -17.80 16.30
CA PHE A 502 32.96 -18.67 15.25
C PHE A 502 32.75 -20.15 15.57
N ALA A 503 33.04 -20.57 16.82
CA ALA A 503 32.84 -21.93 17.27
C ALA A 503 31.35 -22.32 17.26
N THR A 504 30.47 -21.44 17.72
CA THR A 504 29.01 -21.66 17.67
C THR A 504 28.54 -21.81 16.22
N PHE A 505 28.98 -20.92 15.31
CA PHE A 505 28.66 -21.01 13.89
C PHE A 505 29.14 -22.33 13.25
N ALA A 506 30.38 -22.73 13.53
CA ALA A 506 30.94 -24.00 13.03
C ALA A 506 30.20 -25.23 13.58
N VAL A 507 29.82 -25.23 14.86
CA VAL A 507 29.01 -26.30 15.47
C VAL A 507 27.60 -26.31 14.90
N SER A 508 26.97 -25.15 14.72
CA SER A 508 25.65 -25.03 14.11
C SER A 508 25.64 -25.58 12.68
N LEU A 509 26.66 -25.31 11.87
CA LEU A 509 26.79 -25.91 10.53
C LEU A 509 26.92 -27.44 10.56
N LYS A 510 27.61 -27.98 11.56
CA LYS A 510 27.80 -29.44 11.71
C LYS A 510 26.55 -30.15 12.21
N VAL A 511 25.76 -29.52 13.08
CA VAL A 511 24.61 -30.13 13.76
C VAL A 511 23.29 -29.85 13.05
N LEU A 512 23.11 -28.65 12.49
CA LEU A 512 21.91 -28.25 11.76
C LEU A 512 22.10 -28.58 10.27
N ASN A 513 21.76 -29.81 9.91
CA ASN A 513 21.85 -30.30 8.54
C ASN A 513 20.71 -29.68 7.69
N PHE A 514 20.94 -28.50 7.12
CA PHE A 514 19.95 -27.73 6.35
C PHE A 514 19.49 -28.38 5.02
N GLN A 515 19.95 -29.60 4.69
CA GLN A 515 19.61 -30.30 3.44
C GLN A 515 18.43 -31.28 3.52
N LYS A 516 17.69 -31.35 4.64
CA LYS A 516 16.41 -32.08 4.71
C LYS A 516 15.28 -31.17 5.17
N ARG A 517 14.84 -30.27 4.30
CA ARG A 517 13.43 -29.86 4.19
C ARG A 517 13.19 -29.22 2.84
#